data_AF-A0A536UW02-F1
#
_entry.id   AF-A0A536UW02-F1
#
_cell.length_a   1.000
_cell.length_b   1.000
_cell.length_c   1.000
_cell.angle_alpha   90.00
_cell.angle_beta   90.00
_cell.angle_gamma   90.00
#
_symmetry.space_group_name_H-M   'P 1'
#
loop_
_entity.id
_entity.type
_entity.pdbx_description
1 polymer ?
#
loop_
_entity_poly.entity_id
_entity_poly.type
_entity_poly.pdbx_seq_one_letter_code
_entity_poly.pdbx_strand_id
1 'polypeptide(L)'
;MSKAKPISRFPVPEVKHLPEDMRERILQVQEKAGFVPNVFLVLAHRPDEFRAFFAYHDALLLREASGLTKGEKEMIIVATSGANQCLYCVVAHGAVLRIYEKAPLLADQIATNYLKADITPRQKAMLAFAMKVCRDSGAVIEADFD
;
A
#
# COMPACT_ATOMS: atom_id res chain seq x y z
N MET A 1 -24.10 18.95 -11.08
CA MET A 1 -23.30 17.89 -10.42
C MET A 1 -22.09 17.62 -11.30
N SER A 2 -20.86 17.82 -10.79
CA SER A 2 -19.64 17.49 -11.53
C SER A 2 -19.64 16.00 -11.86
N LYS A 3 -19.39 15.61 -13.11
CA LYS A 3 -19.07 14.21 -13.43
C LYS A 3 -17.90 13.77 -12.54
N ALA A 4 -17.98 12.57 -12.00
CA ALA A 4 -16.88 11.99 -11.24
C ALA A 4 -15.62 11.96 -12.11
N LYS A 5 -14.47 12.33 -11.54
CA LYS A 5 -13.18 12.27 -12.25
C LYS A 5 -12.86 10.81 -12.60
N PRO A 6 -12.24 10.55 -13.77
CA PRO A 6 -11.82 9.19 -14.12
C PRO A 6 -10.80 8.67 -13.10
N ILE A 7 -10.98 7.42 -12.64
CA ILE A 7 -10.07 6.76 -11.68
C ILE A 7 -8.85 6.12 -12.33
N SER A 8 -8.86 5.99 -13.66
CA SER A 8 -7.79 5.42 -14.47
C SER A 8 -7.75 6.08 -15.84
N ARG A 9 -6.56 6.08 -16.45
CA ARG A 9 -6.37 6.40 -17.88
C ARG A 9 -6.86 5.26 -18.79
N PHE A 10 -6.79 4.02 -18.32
CA PHE A 10 -7.17 2.82 -19.07
C PHE A 10 -8.64 2.44 -18.80
N PRO A 11 -9.26 1.64 -19.68
CA PRO A 11 -10.62 1.15 -19.46
C PRO A 11 -10.76 0.42 -18.12
N VAL A 12 -11.81 0.74 -17.38
CA VAL A 12 -12.17 0.06 -16.14
C VAL A 12 -13.37 -0.83 -16.42
N PRO A 13 -13.25 -2.17 -16.36
CA PRO A 13 -14.35 -3.07 -16.65
C PRO A 13 -15.43 -2.98 -15.57
N GLU A 14 -16.70 -3.16 -15.98
CA GLU A 14 -17.79 -3.33 -15.02
C GLU A 14 -17.64 -4.65 -14.27
N VAL A 15 -17.81 -4.62 -12.94
CA VAL A 15 -17.60 -5.79 -12.06
C VAL A 15 -18.40 -7.01 -12.53
N LYS A 16 -19.65 -6.84 -12.99
CA LYS A 16 -20.49 -7.96 -13.46
C LYS A 16 -19.88 -8.75 -14.63
N HIS A 17 -19.02 -8.14 -15.44
CA HIS A 17 -18.37 -8.78 -16.59
C HIS A 17 -17.04 -9.45 -16.23
N LEU A 18 -16.58 -9.31 -14.99
CA LEU A 18 -15.33 -9.94 -14.54
C LEU A 18 -15.52 -11.44 -14.28
N PRO A 19 -14.43 -12.23 -14.39
CA PRO A 19 -14.38 -13.60 -13.86
C PRO A 19 -14.87 -13.69 -12.42
N GLU A 20 -15.49 -14.81 -12.07
CA GLU A 20 -16.17 -15.01 -10.78
C GLU A 20 -15.24 -14.80 -9.58
N ASP A 21 -14.04 -15.38 -9.62
CA ASP A 21 -13.03 -15.26 -8.57
C ASP A 21 -12.64 -13.79 -8.29
N MET A 22 -12.53 -12.98 -9.35
CA MET A 22 -12.22 -11.56 -9.22
C MET A 22 -13.40 -10.78 -8.65
N ARG A 23 -14.64 -11.10 -9.08
CA ARG A 23 -15.86 -10.47 -8.54
C ARG A 23 -16.00 -10.76 -7.05
N GLU A 24 -15.84 -12.01 -6.64
CA GLU A 24 -15.91 -12.41 -5.23
C GLU A 24 -14.91 -11.62 -4.39
N ARG A 25 -13.65 -11.54 -4.85
CA ARG A 25 -12.61 -10.78 -4.14
C ARG A 25 -12.97 -9.28 -4.02
N ILE A 26 -13.51 -8.68 -5.08
CA ILE A 26 -13.96 -7.28 -5.08
C ILE A 26 -15.13 -7.06 -4.11
N LEU A 27 -16.10 -7.98 -4.10
CA LEU A 27 -17.27 -7.89 -3.21
C LEU A 27 -16.87 -8.09 -1.74
N GLN A 28 -15.95 -9.02 -1.45
CA GLN A 28 -15.43 -9.23 -0.10
C GLN A 28 -14.71 -7.99 0.46
N VAL A 29 -13.90 -7.29 -0.35
CA VAL A 29 -13.28 -6.04 0.12
C VAL A 29 -14.31 -4.93 0.28
N GLN A 30 -15.32 -4.87 -0.60
CA GLN A 30 -16.42 -3.91 -0.48
C GLN A 30 -17.19 -4.08 0.83
N GLU A 31 -17.51 -5.32 1.21
CA GLU A 31 -18.21 -5.64 2.44
C GLU A 31 -17.39 -5.22 3.67
N LYS A 32 -16.07 -5.47 3.66
CA LYS A 32 -15.18 -5.14 4.78
C LYS A 32 -14.87 -3.64 4.90
N ALA A 33 -14.69 -2.95 3.79
CA ALA A 33 -14.24 -1.56 3.75
C ALA A 33 -15.37 -0.55 3.56
N GLY A 34 -16.56 -0.98 3.15
CA GLY A 34 -17.70 -0.13 2.79
C GLY A 34 -17.60 0.51 1.39
N PHE A 35 -16.48 0.30 0.68
CA PHE A 35 -16.25 0.73 -0.70
C PHE A 35 -15.20 -0.17 -1.37
N VAL A 36 -15.08 -0.10 -2.70
CA VAL A 36 -14.02 -0.81 -3.44
C VAL A 36 -12.83 0.14 -3.66
N PRO A 37 -11.63 -0.14 -3.12
CA PRO A 37 -10.44 0.63 -3.45
C PRO A 37 -10.13 0.56 -4.95
N ASN A 38 -9.86 1.70 -5.58
CA ASN A 38 -9.76 1.78 -7.04
C ASN A 38 -8.73 0.81 -7.64
N VAL A 39 -7.65 0.44 -6.93
CA VAL A 39 -6.66 -0.54 -7.42
C VAL A 39 -7.29 -1.88 -7.84
N PHE A 40 -8.35 -2.32 -7.15
CA PHE A 40 -9.06 -3.54 -7.54
C PHE A 40 -9.74 -3.39 -8.90
N LEU A 41 -10.43 -2.26 -9.13
CA LEU A 41 -11.16 -2.00 -10.37
C LEU A 41 -10.21 -1.71 -11.54
N VAL A 42 -9.13 -0.96 -11.28
CA VAL A 42 -8.18 -0.55 -12.31
C VAL A 42 -7.35 -1.72 -12.80
N LEU A 43 -6.82 -2.56 -11.89
CA LEU A 43 -6.07 -3.75 -12.30
C LEU A 43 -6.95 -4.83 -12.91
N ALA A 44 -8.26 -4.84 -12.63
CA ALA A 44 -9.19 -5.79 -13.23
C ALA A 44 -9.28 -5.68 -14.76
N HIS A 45 -8.77 -4.58 -15.36
CA HIS A 45 -8.57 -4.48 -16.80
C HIS A 45 -7.69 -5.61 -17.36
N ARG A 46 -6.78 -6.16 -16.56
CA ARG A 46 -5.86 -7.25 -16.90
C ARG A 46 -6.00 -8.38 -15.88
N PRO A 47 -6.90 -9.35 -16.08
CA PRO A 47 -7.23 -10.39 -15.11
C PRO A 47 -6.05 -11.16 -14.53
N ASP A 48 -5.09 -11.56 -15.37
CA ASP A 48 -3.93 -12.35 -14.90
C ASP A 48 -2.95 -11.49 -14.09
N GLU A 49 -2.78 -10.22 -14.48
CA GLU A 49 -1.99 -9.25 -13.71
C GLU A 49 -2.65 -8.93 -12.36
N PHE A 50 -3.98 -8.79 -12.33
CA PHE A 50 -4.76 -8.63 -11.10
C PHE A 50 -4.51 -9.80 -10.13
N ARG A 51 -4.62 -11.04 -10.62
CA ARG A 51 -4.42 -12.24 -9.80
C ARG A 51 -3.01 -12.30 -9.24
N ALA A 52 -2.00 -12.08 -10.09
CA ALA A 52 -0.60 -12.09 -9.68
C ALA A 52 -0.30 -10.99 -8.64
N PHE A 53 -0.78 -9.76 -8.90
CA PHE A 53 -0.59 -8.63 -7.99
C PHE A 53 -1.16 -8.93 -6.61
N PHE A 54 -2.39 -9.42 -6.55
CA PHE A 54 -3.07 -9.65 -5.30
C PHE A 54 -2.56 -10.90 -4.56
N ALA A 55 -2.11 -11.92 -5.26
CA ALA A 55 -1.39 -13.04 -4.65
C ALA A 55 -0.08 -12.57 -4.00
N TYR A 56 0.69 -11.71 -4.68
CA TYR A 56 1.93 -11.16 -4.12
C TYR A 56 1.68 -10.22 -2.94
N HIS A 57 0.66 -9.37 -3.04
CA HIS A 57 0.19 -8.53 -1.93
C HIS A 57 -0.12 -9.37 -0.69
N ASP A 58 -0.91 -10.45 -0.83
CA ASP A 58 -1.30 -11.28 0.30
C ASP A 58 -0.10 -12.01 0.91
N ALA A 59 0.80 -12.52 0.06
CA ALA A 59 2.02 -13.18 0.47
C ALA A 59 2.96 -12.27 1.29
N LEU A 60 2.88 -10.95 1.13
CA LEU A 60 3.66 -9.97 1.90
C LEU A 60 2.89 -9.43 3.11
N LEU A 61 1.66 -8.97 2.90
CA LEU A 61 0.92 -8.22 3.90
C LEU A 61 0.19 -9.12 4.90
N LEU A 62 -0.29 -10.28 4.45
CA LEU A 62 -1.02 -11.23 5.28
C LEU A 62 -0.12 -12.34 5.86
N ARG A 63 1.16 -12.38 5.49
CA ARG A 63 2.14 -13.34 6.01
C ARG A 63 2.19 -13.33 7.54
N GLU A 64 1.91 -14.49 8.12
CA GLU A 64 2.07 -14.74 9.56
C GLU A 64 3.55 -14.73 9.95
N ALA A 65 3.84 -14.43 11.23
CA ALA A 65 5.21 -14.41 11.78
C ALA A 65 6.23 -13.54 11.02
N SER A 66 5.80 -12.46 10.35
CA SER A 66 6.70 -11.63 9.52
C SER A 66 7.74 -10.79 10.27
N GLY A 67 7.68 -10.74 11.61
CA GLY A 67 8.52 -9.85 12.44
C GLY A 67 8.11 -8.36 12.40
N LEU A 68 7.15 -8.00 11.53
CA LEU A 68 6.58 -6.67 11.39
C LEU A 68 5.09 -6.68 11.77
N THR A 69 4.65 -5.64 12.48
CA THR A 69 3.23 -5.40 12.72
C THR A 69 2.52 -4.96 11.43
N LYS A 70 1.18 -4.99 11.43
CA LYS A 70 0.40 -4.47 10.29
C LYS A 70 0.70 -2.99 10.04
N GLY A 71 0.79 -2.17 11.09
CA GLY A 71 1.11 -0.76 10.94
C GLY A 71 2.55 -0.53 10.50
N GLU A 72 3.54 -1.31 10.97
CA GLU A 72 4.92 -1.22 10.48
C GLU A 72 5.03 -1.49 8.97
N LYS A 73 4.29 -2.47 8.44
CA LYS A 73 4.21 -2.70 6.99
C LYS A 73 3.65 -1.48 6.26
N GLU A 74 2.58 -0.87 6.77
CA GLU A 74 2.01 0.35 6.20
C GLU A 74 2.96 1.55 6.28
N MET A 75 3.77 1.67 7.34
CA MET A 75 4.81 2.72 7.42
C MET A 75 5.82 2.61 6.28
N ILE A 76 6.27 1.38 5.96
CA ILE A 76 7.18 1.13 4.84
C ILE A 76 6.53 1.55 3.52
N ILE A 77 5.28 1.17 3.31
CA ILE A 77 4.54 1.50 2.08
C ILE A 77 4.39 3.02 1.96
N VAL A 78 3.98 3.72 3.02
CA VAL A 78 3.76 5.18 3.00
C VAL A 78 5.08 5.93 2.76
N ALA A 79 6.17 5.53 3.42
CA ALA A 79 7.48 6.18 3.26
C ALA A 79 8.01 6.05 1.82
N THR A 80 8.02 4.82 1.29
CA THR A 80 8.49 4.55 -0.08
C THR A 80 7.56 5.14 -1.14
N SER A 81 6.24 5.19 -0.88
CA SER A 81 5.27 5.87 -1.74
C SER A 81 5.47 7.38 -1.76
N GLY A 82 5.77 7.99 -0.61
CA GLY A 82 6.11 9.41 -0.51
C GLY A 82 7.35 9.76 -1.30
N ALA A 83 8.39 8.92 -1.21
CA ALA A 83 9.62 9.07 -1.98
C ALA A 83 9.41 8.93 -3.50
N ASN A 84 8.49 8.08 -3.92
CA ASN A 84 8.13 7.88 -5.34
C ASN A 84 7.00 8.82 -5.82
N GLN A 85 6.56 9.76 -4.98
CA GLN A 85 5.45 10.68 -5.28
C GLN A 85 4.17 9.98 -5.75
N CYS A 86 3.90 8.79 -5.24
CA CYS A 86 2.74 7.99 -5.64
C CYS A 86 1.48 8.43 -4.88
N LEU A 87 0.68 9.30 -5.50
CA LEU A 87 -0.53 9.87 -4.90
C LEU A 87 -1.49 8.79 -4.38
N TYR A 88 -1.81 7.78 -5.19
CA TYR A 88 -2.75 6.73 -4.80
C TYR A 88 -2.28 6.00 -3.55
N CYS A 89 -1.02 5.54 -3.55
CA CYS A 89 -0.49 4.74 -2.46
C CYS A 89 -0.33 5.57 -1.18
N VAL A 90 0.17 6.81 -1.26
CA VAL A 90 0.26 7.70 -0.08
C VAL A 90 -1.11 7.91 0.56
N VAL A 91 -2.15 8.18 -0.23
CA VAL A 91 -3.49 8.44 0.31
C VAL A 91 -4.12 7.16 0.86
N ALA A 92 -4.08 6.06 0.11
CA ALA A 92 -4.71 4.80 0.49
C ALA A 92 -4.03 4.18 1.72
N HIS A 93 -2.72 3.95 1.65
CA HIS A 93 -1.97 3.32 2.74
C HIS A 93 -1.81 4.27 3.93
N GLY A 94 -1.78 5.59 3.71
CA GLY A 94 -1.83 6.55 4.80
C GLY A 94 -3.13 6.45 5.61
N ALA A 95 -4.27 6.21 4.96
CA ALA A 95 -5.53 5.97 5.67
C ALA A 95 -5.49 4.69 6.50
N VAL A 96 -4.98 3.60 5.93
CA VAL A 96 -4.84 2.30 6.62
C VAL A 96 -3.88 2.41 7.81
N LEU A 97 -2.74 3.09 7.63
CA LEU A 97 -1.77 3.33 8.68
C LEU A 97 -2.40 4.06 9.88
N ARG A 98 -3.16 5.12 9.63
CA ARG A 98 -3.85 5.88 10.70
C ARG A 98 -4.85 5.00 11.46
N ILE A 99 -5.48 4.04 10.80
CA ILE A 99 -6.41 3.08 11.44
C ILE A 99 -5.63 2.09 12.32
N TYR A 100 -4.56 1.47 11.80
CA TYR A 100 -3.81 0.45 12.53
C TYR A 100 -3.06 1.00 13.74
N GLU A 101 -2.41 2.15 13.57
CA GLU A 101 -1.61 2.76 14.65
C GLU A 101 -2.43 3.70 15.54
N LYS A 102 -3.70 3.97 15.19
CA LYS A 102 -4.58 4.93 15.88
C LYS A 102 -3.92 6.30 16.06
N ALA A 103 -3.08 6.70 15.09
CA ALA A 103 -2.26 7.90 15.12
C ALA A 103 -2.57 8.79 13.91
N PRO A 104 -3.46 9.80 14.04
CA PRO A 104 -4.04 10.50 12.89
C PRO A 104 -3.05 11.36 12.10
N LEU A 105 -1.92 11.76 12.69
CA LEU A 105 -0.91 12.59 12.02
C LEU A 105 0.25 11.78 11.44
N LEU A 106 0.34 10.50 11.78
CA LEU A 106 1.54 9.70 11.55
C LEU A 106 1.82 9.47 10.06
N ALA A 107 0.78 9.20 9.27
CA ALA A 107 0.92 8.99 7.84
C ALA A 107 1.49 10.22 7.11
N ASP A 108 1.01 11.41 7.47
CA ASP A 108 1.44 12.68 6.89
C ASP A 108 2.89 13.00 7.21
N GLN A 109 3.31 12.73 8.46
CA GLN A 109 4.70 12.84 8.88
C GLN A 109 5.60 11.87 8.09
N ILE A 110 5.22 10.60 7.99
CA ILE A 110 6.01 9.58 7.29
C ILE A 110 6.10 9.87 5.78
N ALA A 111 4.99 10.22 5.14
CA ALA A 111 4.95 10.51 3.71
C ALA A 111 5.78 11.75 3.33
N THR A 112 5.81 12.76 4.21
CA THR A 112 6.51 14.02 3.95
C THR A 112 7.98 13.93 4.35
N ASN A 113 8.27 13.47 5.56
CA ASN A 113 9.61 13.32 6.10
C ASN A 113 9.61 12.39 7.34
N TYR A 114 9.77 11.08 7.12
CA TYR A 114 9.76 10.08 8.19
C TYR A 114 10.82 10.30 9.30
N LEU A 115 11.89 11.06 9.04
CA LEU A 115 12.91 11.38 10.04
C LEU A 115 12.35 12.23 11.20
N LYS A 116 11.29 13.00 10.91
CA LYS A 116 10.58 13.87 11.85
C LYS A 116 9.28 13.25 12.38
N ALA A 117 8.98 12.00 12.00
CA ALA A 117 7.79 11.31 12.47
C ALA A 117 7.92 10.87 13.94
N ASP A 118 6.76 10.80 14.60
CA ASP A 118 6.58 10.34 15.98
C ASP A 118 6.65 8.80 16.04
N ILE A 119 7.82 8.26 15.69
CA ILE A 119 8.11 6.82 15.63
C ILE A 119 9.36 6.46 16.45
N THR A 120 9.40 5.21 16.89
CA THR A 120 10.50 4.67 17.70
C THR A 120 11.82 4.60 16.92
N PRO A 121 12.98 4.54 17.60
CA PRO A 121 14.27 4.31 16.94
C PRO A 121 14.28 3.04 16.06
N ARG A 122 13.63 1.96 16.51
CA ARG A 122 13.44 0.72 15.73
C ARG A 122 12.72 0.99 14.40
N GLN A 123 11.59 1.69 14.45
CA GLN A 123 10.83 2.02 13.25
C GLN A 123 11.60 2.97 12.33
N LYS A 124 12.38 3.93 12.88
CA LYS A 124 13.25 4.79 12.06
C LYS A 124 14.33 3.98 11.33
N ALA A 125 14.97 3.02 12.00
CA ALA A 125 15.96 2.13 11.37
C ALA A 125 15.32 1.27 10.27
N MET A 126 14.15 0.68 10.55
CA MET A 126 13.35 -0.06 9.56
C MET A 126 13.06 0.78 8.32
N LEU A 127 12.60 2.03 8.49
CA LEU A 127 12.32 2.92 7.37
C LEU A 127 13.59 3.37 6.66
N ALA A 128 14.71 3.58 7.37
CA ALA A 128 16.00 3.90 6.74
C ALA A 128 16.45 2.79 5.78
N PHE A 129 16.36 1.52 6.21
CA PHE A 129 16.67 0.38 5.36
C PHE A 129 15.72 0.30 4.15
N ALA A 130 14.41 0.40 4.38
CA ALA A 130 13.42 0.39 3.30
C ALA A 130 13.63 1.52 2.27
N MET A 131 14.02 2.70 2.75
CA MET A 131 14.34 3.86 1.92
C MET A 131 15.61 3.65 1.10
N LYS A 132 16.63 2.98 1.64
CA LYS A 132 17.82 2.59 0.89
C LYS A 132 17.48 1.60 -0.22
N VAL A 133 16.74 0.53 0.10
CA VAL A 133 16.25 -0.43 -0.90
C VAL A 133 15.44 0.26 -2.00
N CYS A 134 14.59 1.22 -1.65
CA CYS A 134 13.75 1.94 -2.59
C CYS A 134 14.54 2.85 -3.55
N ARG A 135 15.66 3.44 -3.11
CA ARG A 135 16.39 4.46 -3.87
C ARG A 135 17.66 3.93 -4.53
N ASP A 136 18.34 3.00 -3.88
CA ASP A 136 19.65 2.49 -4.28
C ASP A 136 19.89 1.11 -3.67
N SER A 137 19.11 0.11 -4.11
CA SER A 137 19.23 -1.27 -3.61
C SER A 137 20.59 -1.91 -3.91
N GLY A 138 21.31 -1.44 -4.93
CA GLY A 138 22.65 -1.94 -5.28
C GLY A 138 23.74 -1.54 -4.27
N ALA A 139 23.50 -0.49 -3.47
CA ALA A 139 24.41 -0.04 -2.43
C ALA A 139 24.16 -0.68 -1.06
N VAL A 140 23.22 -1.62 -0.95
CA VAL A 140 22.97 -2.37 0.29
C VAL A 140 24.17 -3.28 0.58
N ILE A 141 24.67 -3.21 1.80
CA ILE A 141 25.83 -3.95 2.31
C ILE A 141 25.49 -4.61 3.66
N GLU A 142 26.34 -5.54 4.13
CA GLU A 142 26.15 -6.25 5.40
C GLU A 142 25.92 -5.31 6.60
N ALA A 143 26.63 -4.18 6.66
CA ALA A 143 26.48 -3.21 7.74
C ALA A 143 25.10 -2.53 7.80
N ASP A 144 24.26 -2.65 6.76
CA ASP A 144 22.87 -2.16 6.82
C ASP A 144 21.92 -3.14 7.55
N PHE A 145 22.37 -4.37 7.84
CA PHE A 145 21.61 -5.39 8.54
C PHE A 145 21.90 -5.44 10.06
N ASP A 146 22.94 -4.74 10.53
CA ASP A 146 23.36 -4.61 11.94
C ASP A 146 22.57 -3.53 12.72
#